data_AF-A0A6A7B933-F1
#
_entry.id   AF-A0A6A7B933-F1
#
_cell.length_a   1.000
_cell.length_b   1.000
_cell.length_c   1.000
_cell.angle_alpha   90.00
_cell.angle_beta   90.00
_cell.angle_gamma   90.00
#
_symmetry.space_group_name_H-M   'P 1'
#
loop_
_entity.id
_entity.type
_entity.pdbx_description
1 polymer ?
#
loop_
_entity_poly.entity_id
_entity_poly.type
_entity_poly.pdbx_seq_one_letter_code
_entity_poly.pdbx_strand_id
1 'polypeptide(L)'
;MSTDTSYASHKLHEPLRSEKASNQHPRSATPRIPKWRKYVHLYLPVVVSFILIISAEKLSQRIGFSRFDRGNTLPIILASAIPTYLLGSTVYPSNRPDPTPEQSIRFTRRKDIYRALVLLTYGRLFGTSFNFIFYGLDVLCSFAMDTVIGERPIGTPQRRSEFIVACLWVVGSWILHQVIPFSTPIVGLFLGIAERTLWRTAYVALVDDVVGVLARPNVRRVRGKVTLVLVQSFIITSFNYLARSFLKRLVSEAMLQKEGISAEA
;
A
#
# COMPACT_ATOMS: atom_id res chain seq x y z
N MET A 1 71.19 -37.84 2.21
CA MET A 1 70.43 -36.68 1.68
C MET A 1 70.81 -35.49 2.56
N SER A 2 71.90 -34.81 2.21
CA SER A 2 71.93 -33.61 1.34
C SER A 2 71.44 -32.36 2.06
N THR A 3 72.42 -31.61 2.58
CA THR A 3 72.62 -30.14 2.52
C THR A 3 71.61 -29.24 3.24
N ASP A 4 72.04 -28.42 4.22
CA ASP A 4 72.72 -27.11 4.03
C ASP A 4 71.93 -26.21 3.07
N THR A 5 71.53 -24.97 3.33
CA THR A 5 72.26 -23.81 3.89
C THR A 5 71.19 -22.71 4.08
N SER A 6 71.08 -22.02 5.22
CA SER A 6 71.65 -20.69 5.52
C SER A 6 71.65 -19.62 4.41
N TYR A 7 71.48 -18.38 4.87
CA TYR A 7 71.66 -17.06 4.23
C TYR A 7 70.39 -16.43 3.62
N ALA A 8 69.76 -15.46 4.27
CA ALA A 8 70.20 -14.10 4.63
C ALA A 8 70.00 -13.08 3.50
N SER A 9 69.45 -11.96 3.95
CA SER A 9 69.83 -10.61 3.57
C SER A 9 69.09 -9.94 2.42
N HIS A 10 68.79 -8.69 2.73
CA HIS A 10 68.96 -7.50 1.90
C HIS A 10 67.77 -6.91 1.14
N LYS A 11 67.54 -5.66 1.57
CA LYS A 11 67.37 -4.42 0.80
C LYS A 11 65.96 -4.15 0.27
N LEU A 12 65.29 -3.15 0.85
CA LEU A 12 65.36 -1.72 0.46
C LEU A 12 65.03 -1.54 -1.01
N HIS A 13 63.82 -1.01 -1.28
CA HIS A 13 63.57 -0.02 -2.33
C HIS A 13 62.14 0.52 -2.16
N GLU A 14 62.01 1.66 -1.48
CA GLU A 14 61.08 2.68 -1.99
C GLU A 14 61.77 3.35 -3.19
N PRO A 15 61.03 3.61 -4.27
CA PRO A 15 61.00 4.99 -4.76
C PRO A 15 59.62 5.44 -5.27
N LEU A 16 59.22 6.60 -4.76
CA LEU A 16 58.80 7.81 -5.51
C LEU A 16 57.91 7.67 -6.76
N ARG A 17 56.67 8.18 -6.59
CA ARG A 17 56.10 9.34 -7.33
C ARG A 17 56.02 9.25 -8.86
N SER A 18 54.80 9.14 -9.42
CA SER A 18 54.12 10.22 -10.17
C SER A 18 52.94 9.70 -11.02
N GLU A 19 51.82 10.43 -10.91
CA GLU A 19 50.80 10.71 -11.94
C GLU A 19 50.39 9.63 -12.95
N LYS A 20 49.11 9.22 -12.89
CA LYS A 20 48.09 9.68 -13.85
C LYS A 20 46.72 9.05 -13.55
N ALA A 21 45.75 9.94 -13.33
CA ALA A 21 44.38 9.96 -13.86
C ALA A 21 43.58 8.65 -14.03
N SER A 22 42.26 8.77 -13.78
CA SER A 22 41.17 7.85 -14.17
C SER A 22 40.86 6.80 -13.08
N ASN A 23 39.81 6.88 -12.26
CA ASN A 23 38.46 7.38 -12.50
C ASN A 23 37.86 7.90 -11.18
N GLN A 24 38.00 9.20 -10.91
CA GLN A 24 36.83 9.90 -10.37
C GLN A 24 35.78 9.82 -11.47
N HIS A 25 34.93 8.80 -11.44
CA HIS A 25 33.64 8.95 -12.07
C HIS A 25 33.01 10.14 -11.37
N PRO A 26 32.71 11.27 -12.05
CA PRO A 26 31.78 12.20 -11.48
C PRO A 26 30.57 11.34 -11.16
N ARG A 27 30.16 11.30 -9.89
CA ARG A 27 28.78 10.94 -9.54
C ARG A 27 27.96 11.87 -10.42
N SER A 28 27.55 11.39 -11.58
CA SER A 28 26.69 12.13 -12.48
C SER A 28 25.54 12.53 -11.58
N ALA A 29 25.43 13.83 -11.34
CA ALA A 29 24.40 14.39 -10.51
C ALA A 29 23.10 14.03 -11.22
N THR A 30 22.55 12.87 -10.89
CA THR A 30 21.29 12.40 -11.44
C THR A 30 20.32 13.54 -11.17
N PRO A 31 19.72 14.13 -12.22
CA PRO A 31 18.91 15.32 -12.05
C PRO A 31 17.91 15.05 -10.94
N ARG A 32 17.98 15.85 -9.88
CA ARG A 32 17.24 15.61 -8.64
C ARG A 32 15.76 15.82 -8.96
N ILE A 33 15.07 14.73 -9.30
CA ILE A 33 13.65 14.77 -9.68
C ILE A 33 12.88 15.44 -8.53
N PRO A 34 12.10 16.50 -8.80
CA PRO A 34 11.29 17.16 -7.79
C PRO A 34 10.41 16.16 -7.05
N LYS A 35 10.33 16.29 -5.71
CA LYS A 35 9.60 15.34 -4.86
C LYS A 35 8.14 15.14 -5.32
N TRP A 36 7.46 16.18 -5.79
CA TRP A 36 6.08 16.09 -6.24
C TRP A 36 5.93 15.20 -7.49
N ARG A 37 6.86 15.27 -8.45
CA ARG A 37 6.86 14.41 -9.66
C ARG A 37 7.06 12.95 -9.31
N LYS A 38 7.85 12.68 -8.27
CA LYS A 38 8.18 11.33 -7.78
C LYS A 38 6.95 10.57 -7.26
N TYR A 39 5.92 11.28 -6.82
CA TYR A 39 4.73 10.71 -6.18
C TYR A 39 3.42 11.06 -6.93
N VAL A 40 3.51 11.52 -8.18
CA VAL A 40 2.33 11.93 -8.97
C VAL A 40 1.28 10.81 -9.05
N HIS A 41 1.70 9.57 -9.29
CA HIS A 41 0.81 8.42 -9.37
C HIS A 41 0.16 8.05 -8.02
N LEU A 42 0.70 8.53 -6.90
CA LEU A 42 0.11 8.35 -5.57
C LEU A 42 -0.99 9.37 -5.29
N TYR A 43 -0.78 10.64 -5.65
CA TYR A 43 -1.74 11.71 -5.35
C TYR A 43 -2.86 11.84 -6.40
N LEU A 44 -2.54 11.59 -7.66
CA LEU A 44 -3.47 11.84 -8.77
C LEU A 44 -4.77 11.02 -8.69
N PRO A 45 -4.77 9.73 -8.30
CA PRO A 45 -6.02 8.98 -8.09
C PRO A 45 -6.91 9.62 -7.02
N VAL A 46 -6.32 10.16 -5.95
CA VAL A 46 -7.05 10.84 -4.88
C VAL A 46 -7.67 12.15 -5.40
N VAL A 47 -6.92 12.95 -6.15
CA VAL A 47 -7.42 14.18 -6.77
C VAL A 47 -8.59 13.87 -7.73
N VAL A 48 -8.44 12.84 -8.56
CA VAL A 48 -9.49 12.39 -9.49
C VAL A 48 -10.72 11.92 -8.73
N SER A 49 -10.55 11.18 -7.62
CA SER A 49 -11.67 10.82 -6.74
C SER A 49 -12.42 12.03 -6.23
N PHE A 50 -11.74 13.08 -5.75
CA PHE A 50 -12.40 14.31 -5.30
C PHE A 50 -13.19 14.99 -6.42
N ILE A 51 -12.61 15.10 -7.61
CA ILE A 51 -13.28 15.68 -8.78
C ILE A 51 -14.54 14.89 -9.11
N LEU A 52 -14.45 13.56 -9.11
CA LEU A 52 -15.59 12.68 -9.38
C LEU A 52 -16.65 12.77 -8.29
N ILE A 53 -16.29 12.83 -7.01
CA ILE A 53 -17.26 12.98 -5.92
C ILE A 53 -18.08 14.27 -6.09
N ILE A 54 -17.41 15.38 -6.44
CA ILE A 54 -18.06 16.70 -6.61
C ILE A 54 -18.84 16.78 -7.93
N SER A 55 -18.31 16.18 -9.00
CA SER A 55 -18.79 16.43 -10.36
C SER A 55 -19.61 15.29 -10.96
N ALA A 56 -19.65 14.11 -10.34
CA ALA A 56 -20.23 12.92 -10.94
C ALA A 56 -21.69 13.10 -11.35
N GLU A 57 -22.50 13.80 -10.55
CA GLU A 57 -23.91 14.04 -10.85
C GLU A 57 -24.10 14.92 -12.09
N LYS A 58 -23.35 16.03 -12.17
CA LYS A 58 -23.35 16.92 -13.34
C LYS A 58 -22.79 16.25 -14.58
N LEU A 59 -21.76 15.42 -14.41
CA LEU A 59 -21.11 14.69 -15.51
C LEU A 59 -22.02 13.58 -16.06
N SER A 60 -22.72 12.82 -15.21
CA SER A 60 -23.68 11.80 -15.66
C SER A 60 -24.86 12.39 -16.41
N GLN A 61 -25.37 13.55 -15.96
CA GLN A 61 -26.46 14.26 -16.63
C GLN A 61 -26.04 14.75 -18.03
N ARG A 62 -24.81 15.26 -18.19
CA ARG A 62 -24.30 15.72 -19.49
C ARG A 62 -24.02 14.60 -20.50
N ILE A 63 -23.66 13.40 -20.02
CA ILE A 63 -23.32 12.26 -20.89
C ILE A 63 -24.57 11.45 -21.27
N GLY A 64 -25.77 11.90 -20.89
CA GLY A 64 -27.03 11.26 -21.30
C GLY A 64 -27.35 9.97 -20.55
N PHE A 65 -26.68 9.70 -19.41
CA PHE A 65 -27.11 8.67 -18.48
C PHE A 65 -28.32 9.20 -17.69
N SER A 66 -29.48 9.20 -18.36
CA SER A 66 -30.75 9.59 -17.76
C SER A 66 -31.20 8.48 -16.80
N ARG A 67 -31.47 8.87 -15.55
CA ARG A 67 -31.84 8.05 -14.39
C ARG A 67 -30.66 7.36 -13.70
N PHE A 68 -30.36 7.93 -12.54
CA PHE A 68 -29.56 7.38 -11.45
C PHE A 68 -30.19 6.06 -10.93
N ASP A 69 -30.07 4.97 -11.69
CA ASP A 69 -29.93 3.68 -11.02
C ASP A 69 -28.57 3.69 -10.36
N ARG A 70 -28.58 3.64 -9.02
CA ARG A 70 -27.47 3.87 -8.09
C ARG A 70 -26.21 3.01 -8.34
N GLY A 71 -26.20 2.13 -9.35
CA GLY A 71 -25.09 1.31 -9.81
C GLY A 71 -24.37 1.78 -11.09
N ASN A 72 -24.92 2.68 -11.91
CA ASN A 72 -24.43 2.87 -13.29
C ASN A 72 -23.27 3.87 -13.46
N THR A 73 -22.75 4.48 -12.39
CA THR A 73 -21.57 5.35 -12.46
C THR A 73 -20.25 4.58 -12.36
N LEU A 74 -20.30 3.28 -12.04
CA LEU A 74 -19.11 2.44 -11.87
C LEU A 74 -18.24 2.37 -13.14
N PRO A 75 -18.80 2.27 -14.36
CA PRO A 75 -17.99 2.29 -15.59
C PRO A 75 -17.23 3.62 -15.77
N ILE A 76 -17.86 4.76 -15.47
CA ILE A 76 -17.22 6.09 -15.56
C ILE A 76 -16.07 6.21 -14.56
N ILE A 77 -16.30 5.74 -13.33
CA ILE A 77 -15.30 5.73 -12.25
C ILE A 77 -14.11 4.84 -12.63
N LEU A 78 -14.37 3.63 -13.16
CA LEU A 78 -13.31 2.74 -13.64
C LEU A 78 -12.57 3.30 -14.85
N ALA A 79 -13.30 3.85 -15.83
CA ALA A 79 -12.71 4.45 -17.02
C ALA A 79 -11.79 5.63 -16.69
N SER A 80 -12.06 6.37 -15.61
CA SER A 80 -11.23 7.51 -15.17
C SER A 80 -9.80 7.13 -14.75
N ALA A 81 -9.53 5.85 -14.47
CA ALA A 81 -8.18 5.39 -14.16
C ALA A 81 -7.24 5.49 -15.37
N ILE A 82 -7.76 5.34 -16.60
CA ILE A 82 -6.97 5.46 -17.83
C ILE A 82 -6.43 6.88 -18.03
N PRO A 83 -7.25 7.97 -18.05
CA PRO A 83 -6.73 9.32 -18.13
C PRO A 83 -5.89 9.69 -16.91
N THR A 84 -6.19 9.15 -15.72
CA THR A 84 -5.33 9.29 -14.52
C THR A 84 -3.93 8.74 -14.78
N TYR A 85 -3.83 7.52 -15.32
CA TYR A 85 -2.54 6.94 -15.68
C TYR A 85 -1.81 7.78 -16.73
N LEU A 86 -2.51 8.20 -17.79
CA LEU A 86 -1.92 8.98 -18.89
C LEU A 86 -1.36 10.32 -18.39
N LEU A 87 -2.17 11.08 -17.63
CA LEU A 87 -1.77 12.35 -17.04
C LEU A 87 -0.56 12.18 -16.12
N GLY A 88 -0.57 11.19 -15.22
CA GLY A 88 0.57 10.91 -14.35
C GLY A 88 1.83 10.55 -15.14
N SER A 89 1.68 9.78 -16.23
CA SER A 89 2.79 9.33 -17.06
C SER A 89 3.47 10.46 -17.83
N THR A 90 2.78 11.58 -18.12
CA THR A 90 3.40 12.74 -18.78
C THR A 90 4.49 13.40 -17.93
N VAL A 91 4.38 13.29 -16.60
CA VAL A 91 5.26 13.97 -15.65
C VAL A 91 6.19 12.98 -14.93
N TYR A 92 5.78 11.72 -14.81
CA TYR A 92 6.55 10.71 -14.11
C TYR A 92 7.80 10.29 -14.92
N PRO A 93 8.98 10.24 -14.29
CA PRO A 93 10.20 9.82 -14.98
C PRO A 93 10.16 8.32 -15.30
N SER A 94 10.04 7.98 -16.59
CA SER A 94 10.02 6.59 -17.09
C SER A 94 11.31 5.81 -16.82
N ASN A 95 12.43 6.51 -16.61
CA ASN A 95 13.76 5.92 -16.44
C ASN A 95 14.29 5.94 -15.00
N ARG A 96 13.41 5.66 -14.05
CA ARG A 96 13.79 5.61 -12.64
C ARG A 96 14.51 4.29 -12.30
N PRO A 97 15.63 4.33 -11.54
CA PRO A 97 16.32 3.12 -11.10
C PRO A 97 15.47 2.32 -10.11
N ASP A 98 15.76 1.04 -10.02
CA ASP A 98 15.14 0.12 -9.07
C ASP A 98 15.33 0.60 -7.62
N PRO A 99 14.38 0.31 -6.71
CA PRO A 99 14.45 0.77 -5.34
C PRO A 99 15.68 0.19 -4.62
N THR A 100 16.44 1.04 -3.93
CA THR A 100 17.47 0.58 -2.99
C THR A 100 16.82 -0.16 -1.81
N PRO A 101 17.57 -0.99 -1.05
CA PRO A 101 17.03 -1.70 0.12
C PRO A 101 16.38 -0.78 1.16
N GLU A 102 16.91 0.43 1.36
CA GLU A 102 16.32 1.46 2.23
C GLU A 102 14.97 1.99 1.69
N GLN A 103 14.80 1.97 0.38
CA GLN A 103 13.61 2.45 -0.31
C GLN A 103 12.54 1.37 -0.46
N SER A 104 12.90 0.10 -0.23
CA SER A 104 12.00 -1.04 -0.26
C SER A 104 11.28 -1.25 1.08
N ILE A 105 11.56 -0.43 2.10
CA ILE A 105 10.86 -0.46 3.38
C ILE A 105 9.37 -0.13 3.14
N ARG A 106 8.51 -1.07 3.58
CA ARG A 106 7.04 -1.00 3.56
C ARG A 106 6.55 0.30 4.19
N PHE A 107 5.45 0.83 3.69
CA PHE A 107 4.91 2.11 4.14
C PHE A 107 4.60 2.08 5.64
N THR A 108 3.89 1.06 6.11
CA THR A 108 3.50 0.90 7.52
C THR A 108 4.68 0.70 8.47
N ARG A 109 5.84 0.22 7.97
CA ARG A 109 7.07 0.03 8.75
C ARG A 109 7.98 1.27 8.82
N ARG A 110 7.68 2.32 8.07
CA ARG A 110 8.50 3.55 8.12
C ARG A 110 8.32 4.31 9.43
N LYS A 111 7.10 4.27 9.99
CA LYS A 111 6.73 4.89 11.25
C LYS A 111 5.55 4.12 11.84
N ASP A 112 5.58 3.84 13.14
CA ASP A 112 4.51 3.11 13.83
C ASP A 112 3.16 3.81 13.71
N ILE A 113 3.17 5.15 13.64
CA ILE A 113 1.95 5.93 13.42
C ILE A 113 1.26 5.60 12.09
N TYR A 114 2.00 5.23 11.04
CA TYR A 114 1.40 4.84 9.76
C TYR A 114 0.68 3.50 9.88
N ARG A 115 1.28 2.54 10.60
CA ARG A 115 0.63 1.26 10.91
C ARG A 115 -0.66 1.47 11.71
N ALA A 116 -0.58 2.28 12.77
CA ALA A 116 -1.72 2.60 13.61
C ALA A 116 -2.85 3.26 12.81
N LEU A 117 -2.54 4.23 11.95
CA LEU A 117 -3.52 4.89 11.08
C LEU A 117 -4.15 3.93 10.08
N VAL A 118 -3.39 3.00 9.50
CA VAL A 118 -3.94 1.97 8.61
C VAL A 118 -4.88 1.03 9.38
N LEU A 119 -4.51 0.56 10.57
CA LEU A 119 -5.40 -0.27 11.37
C LEU A 119 -6.69 0.48 11.78
N LEU A 120 -6.60 1.79 12.00
CA LEU A 120 -7.76 2.63 12.30
C LEU A 120 -8.77 2.64 11.15
N THR A 121 -8.30 2.65 9.90
CA THR A 121 -9.19 2.64 8.73
C THR A 121 -9.87 1.29 8.54
N TYR A 122 -9.22 0.18 8.89
CA TYR A 122 -9.80 -1.16 8.75
C TYR A 122 -11.18 -1.31 9.41
N GLY A 123 -11.30 -1.01 10.71
CA GLY A 123 -12.57 -1.18 11.43
C GLY A 123 -13.69 -0.28 10.90
N ARG A 124 -13.33 0.92 10.42
CA ARG A 124 -14.30 1.90 9.91
C ARG A 124 -14.85 1.53 8.53
N LEU A 125 -14.06 0.86 7.69
CA LEU A 125 -14.51 0.37 6.38
C LEU A 125 -15.67 -0.63 6.51
N PHE A 126 -15.71 -1.40 7.60
CA PHE A 126 -16.74 -2.40 7.86
C PHE A 126 -17.83 -1.93 8.82
N GLY A 127 -17.89 -0.62 9.12
CA GLY A 127 -18.98 -0.04 9.92
C GLY A 127 -18.96 -0.41 11.41
N THR A 128 -17.85 -0.95 11.92
CA THR A 128 -17.75 -1.26 13.35
C THR A 128 -17.63 0.02 14.17
N SER A 129 -18.36 0.09 15.29
CA SER A 129 -18.25 1.18 16.26
C SER A 129 -16.84 1.23 16.83
N PHE A 130 -16.28 2.43 16.94
CA PHE A 130 -14.91 2.58 17.44
C PHE A 130 -14.83 2.28 18.93
N ASN A 131 -13.94 1.36 19.27
CA ASN A 131 -13.62 1.01 20.65
C ASN A 131 -12.10 1.08 20.82
N PHE A 132 -11.64 1.94 21.73
CA PHE A 132 -10.23 2.22 21.95
C PHE A 132 -9.46 1.01 22.47
N ILE A 133 -10.07 0.21 23.35
CA ILE A 133 -9.44 -0.98 23.95
C ILE A 133 -9.18 -2.02 22.85
N PHE A 134 -10.20 -2.31 22.05
CA PHE A 134 -10.03 -3.22 20.92
C PHE A 134 -8.98 -2.69 19.95
N TYR A 135 -9.02 -1.40 19.59
CA TYR A 135 -8.01 -0.81 18.73
C TYR A 135 -6.58 -0.95 19.27
N GLY A 136 -6.37 -0.73 20.58
CA GLY A 136 -5.06 -0.92 21.22
C GLY A 136 -4.56 -2.37 21.12
N LEU A 137 -5.44 -3.34 21.40
CA LEU A 137 -5.14 -4.76 21.23
C LEU A 137 -4.81 -5.09 19.77
N ASP A 138 -5.55 -4.51 18.83
CA ASP A 138 -5.35 -4.72 17.40
C ASP A 138 -3.96 -4.24 16.96
N VAL A 139 -3.51 -3.09 17.48
CA VAL A 139 -2.16 -2.56 17.25
C VAL A 139 -1.11 -3.49 17.85
N LEU A 140 -1.27 -3.93 19.10
CA LEU A 140 -0.33 -4.84 19.76
C LEU A 140 -0.20 -6.18 19.02
N CYS A 141 -1.32 -6.82 18.70
CA CYS A 141 -1.36 -8.08 17.96
C CYS A 141 -0.70 -7.95 16.59
N SER A 142 -0.82 -6.79 15.94
CA SER A 142 -0.18 -6.59 14.65
C SER A 142 1.35 -6.70 14.74
N PHE A 143 2.00 -6.12 15.76
CA PHE A 143 3.45 -6.27 15.97
C PHE A 143 3.85 -7.72 16.26
N ALA A 144 3.03 -8.46 17.02
CA ALA A 144 3.29 -9.87 17.29
C ALA A 144 3.22 -10.73 16.02
N MET A 145 2.29 -10.44 15.10
CA MET A 145 2.13 -11.20 13.87
C MET A 145 3.26 -11.01 12.86
N ASP A 146 4.02 -9.91 12.94
CA ASP A 146 5.19 -9.71 12.08
C ASP A 146 6.19 -10.87 12.23
N THR A 147 6.31 -11.38 13.46
CA THR A 147 7.16 -12.53 13.81
C THR A 147 6.56 -13.85 13.33
N VAL A 148 5.23 -14.03 13.42
CA VAL A 148 4.54 -15.31 13.18
C VAL A 148 4.30 -15.57 11.69
N ILE A 149 3.92 -14.55 10.92
CA ILE A 149 3.55 -14.69 9.49
C ILE A 149 4.80 -14.78 8.60
N GLY A 150 6.00 -14.67 9.19
CA GLY A 150 7.25 -14.65 8.46
C GLY A 150 7.37 -13.40 7.60
N GLU A 151 7.01 -12.24 8.17
CA GLU A 151 7.24 -10.98 7.48
C GLU A 151 8.74 -10.75 7.29
N ARG A 152 9.12 -10.23 6.12
CA ARG A 152 10.54 -10.15 5.75
C ARG A 152 11.35 -9.28 6.72
N PRO A 153 12.63 -9.64 7.00
CA PRO A 153 13.55 -8.75 7.70
C PRO A 153 13.78 -7.46 6.93
N ILE A 154 14.03 -6.35 7.64
CA ILE A 154 14.36 -5.06 7.03
C ILE A 154 15.63 -5.21 6.18
N GLY A 155 15.64 -4.64 4.97
CA GLY A 155 16.82 -4.68 4.08
C GLY A 155 16.90 -5.87 3.12
N THR A 156 15.98 -6.84 3.21
CA THR A 156 15.89 -7.94 2.23
C THR A 156 15.32 -7.46 0.87
N PRO A 157 15.41 -8.24 -0.22
CA PRO A 157 14.67 -7.93 -1.44
C PRO A 157 13.16 -7.97 -1.20
N GLN A 158 12.42 -7.08 -1.87
CA GLN A 158 10.96 -7.02 -1.76
C GLN A 158 10.33 -8.22 -2.48
N ARG A 159 9.39 -8.92 -1.83
CA ARG A 159 8.57 -9.96 -2.48
C ARG A 159 7.66 -9.32 -3.53
N ARG A 160 7.13 -10.12 -4.46
CA ARG A 160 6.22 -9.62 -5.51
C ARG A 160 4.94 -9.00 -4.94
N SER A 161 4.42 -9.57 -3.86
CA SER A 161 3.25 -9.05 -3.12
C SER A 161 3.27 -9.65 -1.71
N GLU A 162 3.20 -8.80 -0.69
CA GLU A 162 3.01 -9.26 0.70
C GLU A 162 1.54 -9.58 0.96
N PHE A 163 0.62 -8.91 0.25
CA PHE A 163 -0.81 -9.17 0.35
C PHE A 163 -1.17 -10.62 -0.01
N ILE A 164 -0.64 -11.15 -1.11
CA ILE A 164 -0.90 -12.54 -1.53
C ILE A 164 -0.43 -13.53 -0.44
N VAL A 165 0.74 -13.30 0.15
CA VAL A 165 1.26 -14.15 1.23
C VAL A 165 0.32 -14.11 2.45
N ALA A 166 -0.11 -12.92 2.86
CA ALA A 166 -1.05 -12.78 3.95
C ALA A 166 -2.41 -13.43 3.63
N CYS A 167 -2.90 -13.34 2.40
CA CYS A 167 -4.12 -14.03 1.98
C CYS A 167 -3.99 -15.55 2.03
N LEU A 168 -2.82 -16.12 1.71
CA LEU A 168 -2.60 -17.56 1.85
C LEU A 168 -2.73 -18.01 3.32
N TRP A 169 -2.27 -17.19 4.27
CA TRP A 169 -2.48 -17.45 5.70
C TRP A 169 -3.94 -17.35 6.10
N VAL A 170 -4.68 -16.35 5.59
CA VAL A 170 -6.14 -16.24 5.83
C VAL A 170 -6.87 -17.47 5.29
N VAL A 171 -6.58 -17.89 4.06
CA VAL A 171 -7.19 -19.08 3.44
C VAL A 171 -6.81 -20.34 4.20
N GLY A 172 -5.54 -20.49 4.60
CA GLY A 172 -5.07 -21.62 5.40
C GLY A 172 -5.80 -21.70 6.75
N SER A 173 -5.97 -20.56 7.43
CA SER A 173 -6.75 -20.49 8.67
C SER A 173 -8.21 -20.87 8.43
N TRP A 174 -8.82 -20.36 7.37
CA TRP A 174 -10.21 -20.67 7.03
C TRP A 174 -10.42 -22.16 6.74
N ILE A 175 -9.52 -22.80 6.00
CA ILE A 175 -9.56 -24.26 5.76
C ILE A 175 -9.43 -25.02 7.08
N LEU A 176 -8.51 -24.60 7.96
CA LEU A 176 -8.32 -25.23 9.26
C LEU A 176 -9.61 -25.16 10.11
N HIS A 177 -10.37 -24.08 10.00
CA HIS A 177 -11.66 -23.93 10.70
C HIS A 177 -12.73 -24.90 10.20
N GLN A 178 -12.69 -25.27 8.91
CA GLN A 178 -13.66 -26.22 8.35
C GLN A 178 -13.35 -27.67 8.75
N VAL A 179 -12.09 -27.96 9.09
CA VAL A 179 -11.62 -29.33 9.35
C VAL A 179 -11.60 -29.66 10.85
N ILE A 180 -11.39 -28.67 11.73
CA ILE A 180 -11.33 -28.89 13.16
C ILE A 180 -12.71 -28.66 13.80
N PRO A 181 -13.38 -29.70 14.35
CA PRO A 181 -14.62 -29.51 15.09
C PRO A 181 -14.34 -28.80 16.42
N PHE A 182 -14.92 -27.61 16.61
CA PHE A 182 -14.73 -26.81 17.82
C PHE A 182 -15.86 -27.04 18.81
N SER A 183 -15.62 -27.89 19.80
CA SER A 183 -16.59 -28.17 20.87
C SER A 183 -16.44 -27.28 22.10
N THR A 184 -15.39 -26.43 22.19
CA THR A 184 -15.10 -25.62 23.38
C THR A 184 -15.10 -24.11 23.10
N PRO A 185 -15.76 -23.30 23.95
CA PRO A 185 -15.88 -21.85 23.75
C PRO A 185 -14.55 -21.10 23.84
N ILE A 186 -13.59 -21.64 24.61
CA ILE A 186 -12.24 -21.08 24.74
C ILE A 186 -11.47 -21.17 23.42
N VAL A 187 -11.56 -22.31 22.73
CA VAL A 187 -10.90 -22.49 21.43
C VAL A 187 -11.52 -21.55 20.40
N GLY A 188 -12.85 -21.40 20.40
CA GLY A 188 -13.54 -20.43 19.53
C GLY A 188 -13.09 -18.98 19.75
N LEU A 189 -12.82 -18.57 20.99
CA LEU A 189 -12.31 -17.24 21.30
C LEU A 189 -10.92 -16.99 20.71
N PHE A 190 -9.95 -17.89 20.97
CA PHE A 190 -8.60 -17.75 20.44
C PHE A 190 -8.56 -17.78 18.91
N LEU A 191 -9.41 -18.62 18.33
CA LEU A 191 -9.56 -18.73 16.89
C LEU A 191 -10.10 -17.44 16.27
N GLY A 192 -11.14 -16.85 16.88
CA GLY A 192 -11.67 -15.56 16.46
C GLY A 192 -10.64 -14.43 16.55
N ILE A 193 -9.79 -14.45 17.59
CA ILE A 193 -8.67 -13.49 17.72
C ILE A 193 -7.65 -13.71 16.60
N ALA A 194 -7.26 -14.96 16.33
CA ALA A 194 -6.31 -15.30 15.29
C ALA A 194 -6.82 -14.86 13.89
N GLU A 195 -8.06 -15.21 13.56
CA GLU A 195 -8.70 -14.86 12.29
C GLU A 195 -8.79 -13.34 12.11
N ARG A 196 -9.28 -12.63 13.13
CA ARG A 196 -9.35 -11.16 13.14
C ARG A 196 -7.97 -10.53 12.93
N THR A 197 -6.93 -11.13 13.49
CA THR A 197 -5.56 -10.61 13.33
C THR A 197 -5.01 -10.90 11.94
N LEU A 198 -5.23 -12.10 11.38
CA LEU A 198 -4.82 -12.47 10.03
C LEU A 198 -5.44 -11.55 8.97
N TRP A 199 -6.74 -11.26 9.07
CA TRP A 199 -7.43 -10.35 8.16
C TRP A 199 -6.85 -8.94 8.18
N ARG A 200 -6.36 -8.49 9.33
CA ARG A 200 -5.73 -7.17 9.46
C ARG A 200 -4.32 -7.14 8.95
N THR A 201 -3.55 -8.19 9.16
CA THR A 201 -2.24 -8.30 8.53
C THR A 201 -2.39 -8.31 7.01
N ALA A 202 -3.39 -9.04 6.47
CA ALA A 202 -3.73 -8.98 5.06
C ALA A 202 -4.11 -7.57 4.60
N TYR A 203 -4.92 -6.84 5.37
CA TYR A 203 -5.26 -5.46 5.06
C TYR A 203 -4.04 -4.50 5.08
N VAL A 204 -3.18 -4.61 6.09
CA VAL A 204 -1.95 -3.81 6.18
C VAL A 204 -1.03 -4.11 4.99
N ALA A 205 -0.88 -5.38 4.62
CA ALA A 205 -0.12 -5.81 3.46
C ALA A 205 -0.72 -5.31 2.14
N LEU A 206 -2.05 -5.30 2.01
CA LEU A 206 -2.76 -4.72 0.87
C LEU A 206 -2.42 -3.23 0.71
N VAL A 207 -2.50 -2.47 1.79
CA VAL A 207 -2.19 -1.03 1.78
C VAL A 207 -0.73 -0.80 1.41
N ASP A 208 0.19 -1.58 1.96
CA ASP A 208 1.61 -1.48 1.63
C ASP A 208 1.90 -1.79 0.15
N ASP A 209 1.29 -2.83 -0.42
CA ASP A 209 1.45 -3.19 -1.82
C ASP A 209 0.87 -2.10 -2.73
N VAL A 210 -0.33 -1.58 -2.41
CA VAL A 210 -0.97 -0.47 -3.14
C VAL A 210 -0.11 0.78 -3.12
N VAL A 211 0.35 1.21 -1.93
CA VAL A 211 1.24 2.38 -1.79
C VAL A 211 2.57 2.12 -2.50
N GLY A 212 3.10 0.90 -2.43
CA GLY A 212 4.31 0.48 -3.12
C GLY A 212 4.21 0.66 -4.64
N VAL A 213 3.14 0.13 -5.25
CA VAL A 213 2.86 0.26 -6.69
C VAL A 213 2.71 1.72 -7.09
N LEU A 214 1.96 2.52 -6.33
CA LEU A 214 1.70 3.93 -6.68
C LEU A 214 2.90 4.85 -6.44
N ALA A 215 3.73 4.59 -5.44
CA ALA A 215 4.88 5.43 -5.11
C ALA A 215 6.10 5.18 -6.03
N ARG A 216 6.21 3.98 -6.60
CA ARG A 216 7.28 3.57 -7.53
C ARG A 216 6.75 2.65 -8.63
N PRO A 217 5.87 3.14 -9.51
CA PRO A 217 5.35 2.30 -10.58
C PRO A 217 6.44 1.93 -11.57
N ASN A 218 6.40 0.67 -12.04
CA ASN A 218 7.23 0.20 -13.15
C ASN A 218 6.53 0.50 -14.48
N VAL A 219 6.63 1.74 -14.94
CA VAL A 219 6.01 2.19 -16.20
C VAL A 219 6.76 1.71 -17.45
N ARG A 220 7.94 1.10 -17.31
CA ARG A 220 8.71 0.56 -18.44
C ARG A 220 8.08 -0.72 -18.98
N ARG A 221 7.57 -1.59 -18.12
CA ARG A 221 7.02 -2.90 -18.49
C ARG A 221 5.50 -2.83 -18.65
N VAL A 222 4.95 -3.52 -19.66
CA VAL A 222 3.50 -3.62 -19.89
C VAL A 222 2.78 -4.11 -18.64
N ARG A 223 3.29 -5.16 -18.00
CA ARG A 223 2.73 -5.68 -16.74
C ARG A 223 2.63 -4.59 -15.66
N GLY A 224 3.66 -3.77 -15.51
CA GLY A 224 3.65 -2.69 -14.51
C GLY A 224 2.68 -1.56 -14.83
N LYS A 225 2.49 -1.23 -16.12
CA LYS A 225 1.45 -0.30 -16.58
C LYS A 225 0.05 -0.82 -16.25
N VAL A 226 -0.23 -2.09 -16.55
CA VAL A 226 -1.51 -2.73 -16.25
C VAL A 226 -1.76 -2.76 -14.74
N THR A 227 -0.78 -3.19 -13.95
CA THR A 227 -0.89 -3.18 -12.47
C THR A 227 -1.16 -1.78 -11.94
N LEU A 228 -0.48 -0.76 -12.47
CA LEU A 228 -0.71 0.62 -12.05
C LEU A 228 -2.16 1.06 -12.35
N VAL A 229 -2.66 0.85 -13.56
CA VAL A 229 -4.06 1.20 -13.92
C VAL A 229 -5.05 0.47 -13.01
N LEU A 230 -4.85 -0.83 -12.77
CA LEU A 230 -5.72 -1.61 -11.88
C LEU A 230 -5.72 -1.05 -10.45
N VAL A 231 -4.56 -0.73 -9.90
CA VAL A 231 -4.45 -0.15 -8.55
C VAL A 231 -5.07 1.25 -8.50
N GLN A 232 -4.90 2.07 -9.54
CA GLN A 232 -5.57 3.37 -9.64
C GLN A 232 -7.09 3.21 -9.70
N SER A 233 -7.61 2.29 -10.51
CA SER A 233 -9.05 1.95 -10.57
C SER A 233 -9.58 1.52 -9.21
N PHE A 234 -8.84 0.66 -8.51
CA PHE A 234 -9.19 0.19 -7.17
C PHE A 234 -9.30 1.35 -6.17
N ILE A 235 -8.30 2.24 -6.13
CA ILE A 235 -8.33 3.41 -5.25
C ILE A 235 -9.48 4.35 -5.61
N ILE A 236 -9.62 4.70 -6.89
CA ILE A 236 -10.64 5.65 -7.32
C ILE A 236 -12.04 5.12 -6.97
N THR A 237 -12.28 3.83 -7.25
CA THR A 237 -13.56 3.17 -6.95
C THR A 237 -13.82 3.10 -5.46
N SER A 238 -12.84 2.64 -4.67
CA SER A 238 -12.99 2.51 -3.22
C SER A 238 -13.28 3.85 -2.57
N PHE A 239 -12.56 4.91 -2.96
CA PHE A 239 -12.75 6.25 -2.39
C PHE A 239 -14.12 6.83 -2.74
N ASN A 240 -14.55 6.69 -4.00
CA ASN A 240 -15.88 7.14 -4.43
C ASN A 240 -17.00 6.35 -3.74
N TYR A 241 -16.84 5.03 -3.60
CA TYR A 241 -17.81 4.18 -2.91
C TYR A 241 -17.96 4.58 -1.44
N LEU A 242 -16.84 4.73 -0.73
CA LEU A 242 -16.82 5.10 0.68
C LEU A 242 -17.36 6.51 0.92
N ALA A 243 -16.99 7.48 0.09
CA ALA A 243 -17.51 8.83 0.19
C ALA A 243 -19.04 8.82 0.01
N ARG A 244 -19.55 8.15 -1.02
CA ARG A 244 -21.00 8.08 -1.28
C ARG A 244 -21.75 7.30 -0.19
N SER A 245 -21.20 6.23 0.35
CA SER A 245 -21.83 5.50 1.45
C SER A 245 -21.88 6.35 2.71
N PHE A 246 -20.83 7.11 3.00
CA PHE A 246 -20.79 8.05 4.12
C PHE A 246 -21.78 9.21 3.95
N LEU A 247 -21.81 9.86 2.78
CA LEU A 247 -22.80 10.92 2.49
C LEU A 247 -24.24 10.40 2.63
N LYS A 248 -24.54 9.19 2.15
CA LYS A 248 -25.87 8.58 2.31
C LYS A 248 -26.26 8.40 3.78
N ARG A 249 -25.31 7.97 4.63
CA ARG A 249 -25.56 7.81 6.07
C ARG A 249 -25.87 9.16 6.72
N LEU A 250 -25.07 10.19 6.44
CA LEU A 250 -25.31 11.53 6.98
C LEU A 250 -26.65 12.13 6.56
N VAL A 251 -27.04 11.98 5.29
CA VAL A 251 -28.34 12.47 4.80
C VAL A 251 -29.49 11.70 5.45
N SER A 252 -29.35 10.38 5.61
CA SER A 252 -30.37 9.56 6.29
C SER A 252 -30.56 9.98 7.74
N GLU A 253 -29.48 10.23 8.47
CA GLU A 253 -29.52 10.70 9.86
C GLU A 253 -30.16 12.09 9.97
N ALA A 254 -29.81 13.02 9.07
CA ALA A 254 -30.38 14.36 9.05
C ALA A 254 -31.89 14.38 8.73
N MET A 255 -32.35 13.51 7.83
CA MET A 255 -33.79 13.39 7.52
C MET A 255 -34.57 12.83 8.70
N LEU A 256 -34.07 11.79 9.36
CA LEU A 256 -34.70 11.21 10.55
C LEU A 256 -34.80 12.21 11.71
N GLN A 257 -33.77 13.04 11.90
CA GLN A 257 -33.80 14.10 12.91
C GLN A 257 -34.84 15.20 12.57
N LYS A 258 -35.00 15.53 11.30
CA LYS A 258 -36.00 16.52 10.84
C LYS A 258 -37.44 16.02 11.00
N GLU A 259 -37.67 14.73 10.72
CA GLU A 259 -38.99 14.10 10.92
C GLU A 259 -39.34 13.93 12.40
N GLY A 260 -38.36 13.59 13.25
CA GLY A 260 -38.55 13.51 14.71
C GLY A 260 -38.94 14.84 15.35
N ILE A 261 -38.30 15.95 14.95
CA ILE A 261 -38.62 17.30 15.46
C ILE A 261 -40.02 17.75 15.00
N SER A 262 -40.48 17.31 13.82
CA SER A 262 -41.81 17.65 13.30
C SER A 262 -42.95 16.84 13.92
N ALA A 263 -42.65 15.72 14.58
CA ALA A 263 -43.64 14.87 15.24
C ALA A 263 -43.87 15.26 16.72
N GLU A 264 -42.96 16.04 17.30
CA GLU A 264 -43.05 16.56 18.67
C GLU A 264 -43.59 18.00 18.76
N ALA A 265 -43.81 18.66 17.62
CA ALA A 265 -44.38 20.02 17.51
C ALA A 265 -45.84 19.97 17.07
#